data_AF-A0A1G8DFX3-F1
#
_entry.id   AF-A0A1G8DFX3-F1
#
_cell.length_a   1.000
_cell.length_b   1.000
_cell.length_c   1.000
_cell.angle_alpha   90.00
_cell.angle_beta   90.00
_cell.angle_gamma   90.00
#
_symmetry.space_group_name_H-M   'P 1'
#
loop_
_entity.id
_entity.type
_entity.pdbx_description
1 polymer ?
#
loop_
_entity_poly.entity_id
_entity_poly.type
_entity_poly.pdbx_seq_one_letter_code
_entity_poly.pdbx_strand_id
1 'polypeptide(L)'
;MLFVWYKVSFDEKWSHGSAVCETVYFFVEFVCVFPWKCVSLNNQNRGKIMDGILRKLPIGIQTFEKLREGDYLYVDKTALVWRIASTETPYFLSRPRRFGKSLLLSTFEAYFEGKKELFEGLAIADMEKEWKTYPLFHLDLNAEKYDSPQALVEILSRQLTQWELKYGKGEDEETLSGRFAGVIRRACEQSGRGVVVLVDEYDKPLLQALGDDALLDDYRKTLKAFYGVLKSSDRYLRFVFLTGVTKFAQVSVFSDLNQLNDISMKPQYATICGITRQELEDTFIPELNRLAETNELTYEETLNKMTALYDGYHFCEFAEGVFNPFSVLNVFDGYKFSNYWFQTGTPTFLVELLKKSEYDLRTLIDGVEANASSFMEYRVDANNPIPLIYQSGYLTIKGYDKRFGNYLLKFPNDEVRYGFMDFLVPYYTSVVDDERGFYLGKFVRELESGDVDAFLTRLQAFFADFPYELNEKTERHYQVVFYLVFKLMGQFTGAEVLSARGRADAVVKTPKYIYVFEFKLNGTAEQALQQIDEKGYLIPYQVDGRELVKVGVEFSAEKRNIDRWLY
;
A
#
# COMPACT_ATOMS: atom_id res chain seq x y z
N MET A 1 32.99 -18.22 -52.35
CA MET A 1 32.39 -17.50 -53.50
C MET A 1 32.32 -16.03 -53.10
N LEU A 2 33.16 -15.20 -53.72
CA LEU A 2 33.26 -13.73 -53.61
C LEU A 2 33.21 -13.09 -52.20
N PHE A 3 34.39 -12.87 -51.61
CA PHE A 3 34.60 -11.81 -50.63
C PHE A 3 35.00 -10.52 -51.37
N VAL A 4 34.14 -9.51 -51.31
CA VAL A 4 34.44 -8.15 -51.77
C VAL A 4 35.08 -7.40 -50.60
N TRP A 5 36.30 -6.90 -50.82
CA TRP A 5 37.03 -6.07 -49.87
C TRP A 5 36.59 -4.61 -50.01
N TYR A 6 36.18 -3.97 -48.92
CA TYR A 6 36.19 -2.50 -48.84
C TYR A 6 37.21 -2.04 -47.82
N LYS A 7 38.12 -1.20 -48.33
CA LYS A 7 39.21 -0.52 -47.65
C LYS A 7 38.63 0.72 -46.98
N VAL A 8 38.64 0.79 -45.65
CA VAL A 8 38.37 2.04 -44.93
C VAL A 8 39.72 2.64 -44.55
N SER A 9 40.05 3.76 -45.18
CA SER A 9 41.21 4.60 -44.87
C SER A 9 40.83 5.54 -43.73
N PHE A 10 41.62 5.61 -42.67
CA PHE A 10 41.59 6.72 -41.73
C PHE A 10 42.74 7.67 -42.08
N ASP A 11 42.39 8.88 -42.49
CA ASP A 11 43.33 9.98 -42.68
C ASP A 11 43.74 10.57 -41.32
N GLU A 12 45.06 10.67 -41.18
CA GLU A 12 45.84 11.61 -40.37
C GLU A 12 45.76 11.65 -38.82
N LYS A 13 46.92 11.23 -38.26
CA LYS A 13 47.76 11.90 -37.24
C LYS A 13 47.27 11.97 -35.80
N TRP A 14 47.69 10.99 -35.00
CA TRP A 14 48.14 11.21 -33.62
C TRP A 14 49.49 10.53 -33.40
N SER A 15 50.48 11.31 -32.94
CA SER A 15 51.87 10.93 -32.79
C SER A 15 52.30 10.83 -31.32
N HIS A 16 53.02 9.75 -31.02
CA HIS A 16 53.93 9.49 -29.88
C HIS A 16 53.26 9.25 -28.51
N GLY A 17 53.57 8.19 -27.75
CA GLY A 17 54.54 7.11 -27.91
C GLY A 17 54.41 6.07 -26.77
N SER A 18 55.19 4.99 -26.90
CA SER A 18 55.41 3.83 -25.99
C SER A 18 54.29 2.77 -25.84
N ALA A 19 54.45 1.69 -26.63
CA ALA A 19 54.54 0.25 -26.24
C ALA A 19 53.47 -0.36 -25.30
N VAL A 20 52.93 -1.57 -25.47
CA VAL A 20 53.09 -2.73 -26.37
C VAL A 20 51.78 -3.53 -26.21
N CYS A 21 51.34 -4.18 -27.29
CA CYS A 21 50.19 -5.07 -27.32
C CYS A 21 50.59 -6.45 -26.77
N GLU A 22 49.86 -7.00 -25.80
CA GLU A 22 49.76 -8.45 -25.61
C GLU A 22 48.29 -8.88 -25.73
N THR A 23 48.13 -9.95 -26.48
CA THR A 23 46.92 -10.56 -26.99
C THR A 23 45.91 -10.92 -25.90
N VAL A 24 44.66 -10.47 -26.03
CA VAL A 24 43.52 -11.09 -25.34
C VAL A 24 42.45 -11.45 -26.37
N TYR A 25 42.08 -12.73 -26.38
CA TYR A 25 41.14 -13.36 -27.29
C TYR A 25 39.73 -12.75 -27.17
N PHE A 26 39.13 -12.33 -28.29
CA PHE A 26 37.71 -12.00 -28.35
C PHE A 26 36.88 -13.27 -28.60
N PHE A 27 36.05 -13.65 -27.62
CA PHE A 27 34.84 -14.44 -27.86
C PHE A 27 33.73 -13.46 -28.26
N VAL A 28 33.19 -13.61 -29.46
CA VAL A 28 32.06 -12.81 -29.95
C VAL A 28 30.77 -13.60 -29.69
N GLU A 29 30.06 -13.28 -28.61
CA GLU A 29 28.62 -13.54 -28.53
C GLU A 29 27.89 -12.28 -28.99
N PHE A 30 27.00 -12.47 -29.97
CA PHE A 30 26.10 -11.44 -30.49
C PHE A 30 25.14 -10.97 -29.39
N VAL A 31 25.45 -9.84 -28.75
CA VAL A 31 24.46 -9.02 -28.06
C VAL A 31 24.18 -7.80 -28.93
N CYS A 32 22.99 -7.77 -29.53
CA CYS A 32 22.44 -6.56 -30.13
C CYS A 32 22.21 -5.51 -29.04
N VAL A 33 23.22 -4.70 -28.75
CA VAL A 33 23.07 -3.48 -27.95
C VAL A 33 22.51 -2.40 -28.86
N PHE A 34 21.22 -2.11 -28.72
CA PHE A 34 20.69 -0.81 -29.13
C PHE A 34 21.46 0.27 -28.38
N PRO A 35 22.02 1.31 -29.04
CA PRO A 35 22.58 2.44 -28.33
C PRO A 35 21.44 3.21 -27.68
N TRP A 36 21.14 2.87 -26.43
CA TRP A 36 20.45 3.78 -25.54
C TRP A 36 21.35 5.00 -25.44
N LYS A 37 20.90 6.10 -26.03
CA LYS A 37 21.35 7.43 -25.63
C LYS A 37 20.96 7.56 -24.16
N CYS A 38 21.87 7.16 -23.30
CA CYS A 38 21.96 7.67 -21.95
C CYS A 38 22.00 9.20 -22.15
N VAL A 39 20.93 9.89 -21.79
CA VAL A 39 20.98 11.33 -21.60
C VAL A 39 21.94 11.50 -20.42
N SER A 40 23.22 11.63 -20.77
CA SER A 40 24.26 12.01 -19.84
C SER A 40 23.77 13.31 -19.24
N LEU A 41 23.32 13.24 -17.99
CA LEU A 41 23.46 14.32 -17.04
C LEU A 41 24.84 14.94 -17.30
N ASN A 42 24.85 16.23 -17.60
CA ASN A 42 26.05 16.98 -17.95
C ASN A 42 27.22 16.56 -17.06
N ASN A 43 28.37 16.31 -17.68
CA ASN A 43 29.66 15.99 -17.03
C ASN A 43 30.14 17.05 -16.01
N GLN A 44 29.35 18.08 -15.73
CA GLN A 44 29.55 19.05 -14.64
C GLN A 44 29.07 18.55 -13.26
N ASN A 45 28.27 17.47 -13.17
CA ASN A 45 27.74 17.00 -11.87
C ASN A 45 28.58 15.91 -11.18
N ARG A 46 29.62 15.34 -11.82
CA ARG A 46 30.55 14.43 -11.11
C ARG A 46 31.31 15.14 -9.97
N GLY A 47 31.46 16.46 -10.04
CA GLY A 47 32.06 17.29 -8.99
C GLY A 47 31.10 17.72 -7.87
N LYS A 48 29.79 17.47 -7.99
CA LYS A 48 28.79 17.78 -6.94
C LYS A 48 28.47 16.61 -6.00
N ILE A 49 29.08 15.45 -6.23
CA ILE A 49 28.90 14.25 -5.39
C ILE A 49 29.63 14.40 -4.03
N MET A 50 30.40 15.47 -3.82
CA MET A 50 31.12 15.76 -2.57
C MET A 50 30.63 17.03 -1.83
N ASP A 51 29.43 17.56 -2.11
CA ASP A 51 28.94 18.74 -1.38
C ASP A 51 27.44 18.66 -1.05
N GLY A 52 27.14 18.31 0.21
CA GLY A 52 26.19 18.97 1.11
C GLY A 52 24.74 19.30 0.72
N ILE A 53 24.24 19.03 -0.49
CA ILE A 53 22.86 19.36 -0.86
C ILE A 53 21.97 18.13 -0.66
N LEU A 54 21.16 18.16 0.39
CA LEU A 54 20.02 17.26 0.55
C LEU A 54 19.02 17.55 -0.57
N ARG A 55 18.70 16.56 -1.41
CA ARG A 55 17.62 16.69 -2.40
C ARG A 55 16.29 16.76 -1.67
N LYS A 56 15.38 17.63 -2.12
CA LYS A 56 14.11 17.87 -1.43
C LYS A 56 13.14 16.72 -1.68
N LEU A 57 12.67 16.09 -0.61
CA LEU A 57 11.68 15.01 -0.68
C LEU A 57 10.26 15.60 -0.64
N PRO A 58 9.33 15.20 -1.53
CA PRO A 58 7.99 15.79 -1.62
C PRO A 58 7.01 15.25 -0.56
N ILE A 59 7.41 15.18 0.71
CA ILE A 59 6.55 14.68 1.79
C ILE A 59 5.37 15.62 2.00
N GLY A 60 4.16 15.10 1.84
CA GLY A 60 2.92 15.89 1.98
C GLY A 60 2.63 16.84 0.82
N ILE A 61 3.42 16.83 -0.24
CA ILE A 61 3.14 17.61 -1.45
C ILE A 61 2.20 16.83 -2.35
N GLN A 62 1.02 17.40 -2.59
CA GLN A 62 -0.01 16.81 -3.45
C GLN A 62 -0.19 17.56 -4.77
N THR A 63 0.41 18.74 -4.90
CA THR A 63 0.31 19.57 -6.11
C THR A 63 1.54 19.35 -6.98
N PHE A 64 1.34 18.96 -8.24
CA PHE A 64 2.41 18.70 -9.19
C PHE A 64 3.21 19.97 -9.49
N GLU A 65 2.54 21.11 -9.70
CA GLU A 65 3.18 22.42 -9.92
C GLU A 65 4.14 22.78 -8.78
N LYS A 66 3.68 22.74 -7.52
CA LYS A 66 4.53 22.98 -6.35
C LYS A 66 5.73 22.03 -6.27
N LEU A 67 5.55 20.77 -6.67
CA LEU A 67 6.61 19.77 -6.70
C LEU A 67 7.69 20.18 -7.71
N ARG A 68 7.29 20.57 -8.92
CA ARG A 68 8.20 20.92 -10.02
C ARG A 68 8.88 22.27 -9.79
N GLU A 69 8.12 23.32 -9.45
CA GLU A 69 8.67 24.65 -9.16
C GLU A 69 9.60 24.65 -7.93
N GLY A 70 9.31 23.78 -6.97
CA GLY A 70 10.11 23.64 -5.76
C GLY A 70 11.40 22.84 -5.92
N ASP A 71 11.66 22.26 -7.10
CA ASP A 71 12.76 21.33 -7.38
C ASP A 71 12.78 20.13 -6.40
N TYR A 72 11.60 19.56 -6.17
CA TYR A 72 11.46 18.33 -5.40
C TYR A 72 11.73 17.10 -6.25
N LEU A 73 12.23 16.04 -5.61
CA LEU A 73 12.38 14.74 -6.25
C LEU A 73 11.04 14.22 -6.77
N TYR A 74 11.06 13.69 -7.98
CA TYR A 74 9.91 13.13 -8.66
C TYR A 74 10.27 11.81 -9.32
N VAL A 75 9.51 10.75 -9.02
CA VAL A 75 9.57 9.51 -9.80
C VAL A 75 8.63 9.67 -10.99
N ASP A 76 9.19 9.67 -12.19
CA ASP A 76 8.45 10.03 -13.40
C ASP A 76 7.45 8.95 -13.83
N LYS A 77 6.15 9.28 -13.74
CA LYS A 77 5.03 8.45 -14.21
C LYS A 77 4.34 9.04 -15.44
N THR A 78 4.88 10.11 -16.03
CA THR A 78 4.16 10.94 -17.00
C THR A 78 3.92 10.25 -18.34
N ALA A 79 4.69 9.23 -18.70
CA ALA A 79 4.39 8.38 -19.85
C ALA A 79 3.02 7.66 -19.71
N LEU A 80 2.66 7.24 -18.49
CA LEU A 80 1.34 6.63 -18.21
C LEU A 80 0.23 7.68 -18.23
N VAL A 81 0.51 8.88 -17.70
CA VAL A 81 -0.41 10.04 -17.77
C VAL A 81 -0.76 10.35 -19.22
N TRP A 82 0.24 10.46 -20.10
CA TRP A 82 0.03 10.69 -21.52
C TRP A 82 -0.84 9.61 -22.16
N ARG A 83 -0.55 8.33 -21.89
CA ARG A 83 -1.31 7.21 -22.44
C ARG A 83 -2.78 7.24 -22.05
N ILE A 84 -3.08 7.60 -20.79
CA ILE A 84 -4.44 7.70 -20.27
C ILE A 84 -5.14 8.92 -20.88
N ALA A 85 -4.50 10.08 -20.85
CA ALA A 85 -5.05 11.35 -21.33
C ALA A 85 -5.27 11.36 -22.85
N SER A 86 -4.53 10.55 -23.60
CA SER A 86 -4.66 10.41 -25.06
C SER A 86 -5.92 9.66 -25.50
N THR A 87 -6.67 9.03 -24.58
CA THR A 87 -7.95 8.41 -24.92
C THR A 87 -9.13 9.30 -24.53
N GLU A 88 -10.32 8.97 -25.03
CA GLU A 88 -11.58 9.66 -24.72
C GLU A 88 -12.44 8.86 -23.71
N THR A 89 -11.88 7.84 -23.07
CA THR A 89 -12.63 6.98 -22.15
C THR A 89 -12.66 7.57 -20.74
N PRO A 90 -13.80 7.56 -20.03
CA PRO A 90 -13.84 7.83 -18.59
C PRO A 90 -13.03 6.79 -17.81
N TYR A 91 -12.18 7.22 -16.89
CA TYR A 91 -11.30 6.35 -16.12
C TYR A 91 -11.61 6.33 -14.63
N PHE A 92 -11.29 5.20 -14.02
CA PHE A 92 -11.37 5.02 -12.57
C PHE A 92 -10.15 4.31 -12.01
N LEU A 93 -9.63 4.84 -10.90
CA LEU A 93 -8.51 4.29 -10.17
C LEU A 93 -8.80 4.22 -8.66
N SER A 94 -8.82 3.02 -8.10
CA SER A 94 -8.78 2.81 -6.65
C SER A 94 -7.35 2.50 -6.22
N ARG A 95 -6.83 3.27 -5.27
CA ARG A 95 -5.56 2.97 -4.58
C ARG A 95 -5.70 3.29 -3.09
N PRO A 96 -4.92 2.63 -2.21
CA PRO A 96 -4.92 2.97 -0.80
C PRO A 96 -4.53 4.43 -0.56
N ARG A 97 -4.78 4.92 0.66
CA ARG A 97 -4.39 6.27 1.06
C ARG A 97 -2.87 6.44 0.91
N ARG A 98 -2.42 7.69 0.66
CA ARG A 98 -0.98 8.04 0.56
C ARG A 98 -0.19 7.33 -0.57
N PHE A 99 -0.86 6.76 -1.57
CA PHE A 99 -0.20 6.19 -2.77
C PHE A 99 0.10 7.18 -3.89
N GLY A 100 -0.24 8.47 -3.73
CA GLY A 100 0.01 9.51 -4.74
C GLY A 100 -1.13 9.78 -5.70
N LYS A 101 -2.37 9.39 -5.37
CA LYS A 101 -3.57 9.65 -6.19
C LYS A 101 -3.81 11.14 -6.49
N SER A 102 -3.78 11.97 -5.45
CA SER A 102 -3.97 13.43 -5.60
C SER A 102 -2.85 14.09 -6.39
N LEU A 103 -1.60 13.60 -6.25
CA LEU A 103 -0.47 14.05 -7.07
C LEU A 103 -0.68 13.66 -8.54
N LEU A 104 -1.17 12.44 -8.81
CA LEU A 104 -1.53 12.01 -10.17
C LEU A 104 -2.64 12.89 -10.77
N LEU A 105 -3.69 13.21 -9.99
CA LEU A 105 -4.74 14.14 -10.43
C LEU A 105 -4.18 15.54 -10.74
N SER A 106 -3.36 16.09 -9.86
CA SER A 106 -2.70 17.39 -10.09
C SER A 106 -1.75 17.35 -11.30
N THR A 107 -1.19 16.18 -11.64
CA THR A 107 -0.40 15.99 -12.85
C THR A 107 -1.29 16.03 -14.10
N PHE A 108 -2.48 15.40 -14.07
CA PHE A 108 -3.47 15.55 -15.14
C PHE A 108 -3.94 17.00 -15.28
N GLU A 109 -4.16 17.70 -14.17
CA GLU A 109 -4.55 19.11 -14.15
C GLU A 109 -3.52 19.97 -14.88
N ALA A 110 -2.24 19.90 -14.49
CA ALA A 110 -1.17 20.62 -15.17
C ALA A 110 -1.06 20.28 -16.67
N TYR A 111 -1.25 19.00 -17.03
CA TYR A 111 -1.23 18.56 -18.42
C TYR A 111 -2.37 19.18 -19.24
N PHE A 112 -3.61 19.11 -18.76
CA PHE A 112 -4.78 19.63 -19.46
C PHE A 112 -4.90 21.16 -19.41
N GLU A 113 -4.22 21.83 -18.48
CA GLU A 113 -4.03 23.28 -18.50
C GLU A 113 -2.99 23.73 -19.54
N GLY A 114 -2.17 22.80 -20.05
CA GLY A 114 -1.14 23.08 -21.05
C GLY A 114 0.16 23.66 -20.46
N LYS A 115 0.43 23.43 -19.17
CA LYS A 115 1.62 23.91 -18.44
C LYS A 115 2.89 23.14 -18.81
N LYS A 116 3.33 23.26 -20.06
CA LYS A 116 4.44 22.50 -20.67
C LYS A 116 5.73 22.57 -19.85
N GLU A 117 6.05 23.74 -19.31
CA GLU A 117 7.24 24.03 -18.52
C GLU A 117 7.39 23.12 -17.30
N LEU A 118 6.28 22.69 -16.69
CA LEU A 118 6.32 21.78 -15.53
C LEU A 118 6.79 20.38 -15.89
N PHE A 119 6.70 20.00 -17.16
CA PHE A 119 7.03 18.66 -17.65
C PHE A 119 8.43 18.56 -18.27
N GLU A 120 9.21 19.62 -18.25
CA GLU A 120 10.59 19.58 -18.75
C GLU A 120 11.42 18.49 -18.04
N GLY A 121 12.10 17.68 -18.86
CA GLY A 121 12.91 16.54 -18.39
C GLY A 121 12.10 15.29 -18.01
N LEU A 122 10.78 15.28 -18.21
CA LEU A 122 9.92 14.12 -18.00
C LEU A 122 9.52 13.46 -19.33
N ALA A 123 9.18 12.17 -19.29
CA ALA A 123 8.87 11.37 -20.46
C ALA A 123 7.76 11.98 -21.34
N ILE A 124 6.73 12.58 -20.74
CA ILE A 124 5.64 13.20 -21.50
C ILE A 124 6.08 14.37 -22.36
N ALA A 125 7.17 15.07 -22.02
CA ALA A 125 7.66 16.19 -22.82
C ALA A 125 8.13 15.77 -24.22
N ASP A 126 8.63 14.54 -24.35
CA ASP A 126 9.02 13.95 -25.64
C ASP A 126 7.83 13.36 -26.41
N MET A 127 6.71 13.12 -25.73
CA MET A 127 5.52 12.47 -26.29
C MET A 127 4.46 13.49 -26.74
N GLU A 128 4.18 14.50 -25.93
CA GLU A 128 3.17 15.53 -26.18
C GLU A 128 3.72 16.68 -27.04
N LYS A 129 2.98 17.04 -28.09
CA LYS A 129 3.40 18.04 -29.07
C LYS A 129 2.51 19.28 -29.11
N GLU A 130 1.24 19.15 -28.78
CA GLU A 130 0.25 20.20 -29.00
C GLU A 130 -0.04 21.04 -27.76
N TRP A 131 0.09 20.47 -26.55
CA TRP A 131 -0.08 21.19 -25.27
C TRP A 131 -1.35 22.05 -25.22
N LYS A 132 -2.48 21.47 -25.64
CA LYS A 132 -3.77 22.14 -25.67
C LYS A 132 -4.31 22.37 -24.26
N THR A 133 -4.87 23.57 -24.02
CA THR A 133 -5.58 23.90 -22.80
C THR A 133 -7.07 23.50 -22.88
N TYR A 134 -7.63 22.94 -21.82
CA TYR A 134 -9.03 22.54 -21.74
C TYR A 134 -9.72 23.16 -20.52
N PRO A 135 -11.04 23.41 -20.54
CA PRO A 135 -11.79 23.71 -19.33
C PRO A 135 -11.68 22.53 -18.36
N LEU A 136 -11.32 22.82 -17.10
CA LEU A 136 -11.11 21.81 -16.08
C LEU A 136 -12.02 22.03 -14.88
N PHE A 137 -12.63 20.95 -14.41
CA PHE A 137 -13.39 20.86 -13.17
C PHE A 137 -12.75 19.82 -12.26
N HIS A 138 -12.14 20.29 -11.17
CA HIS A 138 -11.60 19.43 -10.12
C HIS A 138 -12.55 19.44 -8.91
N LEU A 139 -13.13 18.29 -8.60
CA LEU A 139 -13.97 18.08 -7.42
C LEU A 139 -13.20 17.28 -6.36
N ASP A 140 -12.93 17.91 -5.21
CA ASP A 140 -12.35 17.25 -4.04
C ASP A 140 -13.40 17.16 -2.91
N LEU A 141 -13.69 15.93 -2.47
CA LEU A 141 -14.64 15.63 -1.38
C LEU A 141 -13.95 15.54 -0.01
N ASN A 142 -12.67 15.90 0.13
CA ASN A 142 -11.96 15.76 1.40
C ASN A 142 -12.36 16.75 2.49
N ALA A 143 -12.87 17.92 2.14
CA ALA A 143 -12.92 19.07 3.07
C ALA A 143 -14.11 19.08 4.04
N GLU A 144 -14.91 18.01 4.11
CA GLU A 144 -16.16 17.98 4.90
C GLU A 144 -16.24 16.80 5.87
N LYS A 145 -16.98 17.01 6.96
CA LYS A 145 -17.43 15.93 7.84
C LYS A 145 -18.81 15.49 7.38
N TYR A 146 -18.91 14.24 6.92
CA TYR A 146 -20.13 13.70 6.34
C TYR A 146 -21.02 13.05 7.40
N ASP A 147 -21.60 13.85 8.29
CA ASP A 147 -22.49 13.39 9.36
C ASP A 147 -23.99 13.68 9.13
N SER A 148 -24.36 14.26 7.99
CA SER A 148 -25.75 14.53 7.61
C SER A 148 -25.93 14.64 6.09
N PRO A 149 -27.13 14.35 5.54
CA PRO A 149 -27.44 14.54 4.12
C PRO A 149 -27.03 15.91 3.56
N GLN A 150 -27.26 16.96 4.37
CA GLN A 150 -26.99 18.35 4.03
C GLN A 150 -25.50 18.61 3.79
N ALA A 151 -24.59 17.96 4.52
CA ALA A 151 -23.15 18.16 4.36
C ALA A 151 -22.68 17.86 2.93
N LEU A 152 -23.20 16.78 2.32
CA LEU A 152 -22.89 16.45 0.92
C LEU A 152 -23.50 17.45 -0.06
N VAL A 153 -24.73 17.88 0.17
CA VAL A 153 -25.40 18.87 -0.68
C VAL A 153 -24.65 20.21 -0.66
N GLU A 154 -24.19 20.64 0.50
CA GLU A 154 -23.49 21.91 0.70
C GLU A 154 -22.13 21.93 0.00
N ILE A 155 -21.32 20.87 0.13
CA ILE A 155 -20.01 20.83 -0.54
C ILE A 155 -20.15 20.79 -2.06
N LEU A 156 -21.10 20.03 -2.60
CA LEU A 156 -21.37 20.00 -4.04
C LEU A 156 -21.89 21.36 -4.53
N SER A 157 -22.81 21.98 -3.79
CA SER A 157 -23.35 23.30 -4.11
C SER A 157 -22.26 24.38 -4.09
N ARG A 158 -21.35 24.34 -3.12
CA ARG A 158 -20.21 25.26 -3.00
C ARG A 158 -19.28 25.16 -4.22
N GLN A 159 -18.94 23.94 -4.63
CA GLN A 159 -18.08 23.70 -5.80
C GLN A 159 -18.76 24.17 -7.09
N LEU A 160 -20.04 23.83 -7.28
CA LEU A 160 -20.82 24.31 -8.43
C LEU A 160 -20.86 25.83 -8.49
N THR A 161 -21.02 26.51 -7.36
CA THR A 161 -21.06 27.97 -7.30
C THR A 161 -19.76 28.58 -7.83
N GLN A 162 -18.60 27.98 -7.55
CA GLN A 162 -17.33 28.45 -8.09
C GLN A 162 -17.24 28.31 -9.61
N TRP A 163 -17.75 27.21 -10.17
CA TRP A 163 -17.79 27.00 -11.62
C TRP A 163 -18.83 27.91 -12.31
N GLU A 164 -19.96 28.15 -11.66
CA GLU A 164 -21.01 29.06 -12.14
C GLU A 164 -20.53 30.51 -12.18
N LEU A 165 -19.67 30.94 -11.24
CA LEU A 165 -19.04 32.26 -11.32
C LEU A 165 -18.16 32.43 -12.56
N LYS A 166 -17.56 31.34 -13.06
CA LYS A 166 -16.68 31.36 -14.24
C LYS A 166 -17.44 31.20 -15.55
N TYR A 167 -18.40 30.28 -15.61
CA TYR A 167 -19.08 29.89 -16.84
C TYR A 167 -20.56 30.30 -16.92
N GLY A 168 -21.10 30.92 -15.87
CA GLY A 168 -22.49 31.33 -15.75
C GLY A 168 -23.43 30.24 -15.20
N LYS A 169 -24.68 30.62 -14.94
CA LYS A 169 -25.76 29.79 -14.38
C LYS A 169 -27.05 29.97 -15.20
N GLY A 170 -27.81 28.89 -15.42
CA GLY A 170 -29.17 28.94 -15.99
C GLY A 170 -30.24 29.21 -14.94
N GLU A 171 -31.34 29.86 -15.34
CA GLU A 171 -32.47 30.16 -14.43
C GLU A 171 -33.25 28.90 -14.02
N ASP A 172 -33.27 27.89 -14.88
CA ASP A 172 -33.94 26.59 -14.69
C ASP A 172 -33.04 25.53 -14.03
N GLU A 173 -31.79 25.87 -13.72
CA GLU A 173 -30.80 24.99 -13.12
C GLU A 173 -30.86 25.05 -11.59
N GLU A 174 -31.93 24.48 -11.02
CA GLU A 174 -32.17 24.49 -9.56
C GLU A 174 -31.50 23.32 -8.82
N THR A 175 -31.45 22.14 -9.46
CA THR A 175 -30.89 20.93 -8.85
C THR A 175 -29.37 20.87 -8.99
N LEU A 176 -28.68 20.15 -8.09
CA LEU A 176 -27.22 19.96 -8.20
C LEU A 176 -26.82 19.35 -9.55
N SER A 177 -27.57 18.36 -10.04
CA SER A 177 -27.33 17.73 -11.34
C SER A 177 -27.60 18.68 -12.51
N GLY A 178 -28.69 19.46 -12.46
CA GLY A 178 -29.00 20.47 -13.48
C GLY A 178 -27.92 21.55 -13.57
N ARG A 179 -27.49 22.07 -12.43
CA ARG A 179 -26.36 23.02 -12.32
C ARG A 179 -25.08 22.45 -12.89
N PHE A 180 -24.74 21.20 -12.55
CA PHE A 180 -23.54 20.55 -13.07
C PHE A 180 -23.58 20.35 -14.60
N ALA A 181 -24.71 19.90 -15.13
CA ALA A 181 -24.90 19.75 -16.57
C ALA A 181 -24.76 21.10 -17.30
N GLY A 182 -25.36 22.13 -16.72
CA GLY A 182 -25.31 23.50 -17.21
C GLY A 182 -23.89 24.04 -17.34
N VAL A 183 -23.09 23.92 -16.27
CA VAL A 183 -21.70 24.42 -16.29
C VAL A 183 -20.81 23.63 -17.23
N ILE A 184 -21.00 22.31 -17.37
CA ILE A 184 -20.27 21.50 -18.36
C ILE A 184 -20.56 21.98 -19.79
N ARG A 185 -21.85 22.10 -20.14
CA ARG A 185 -22.26 22.59 -21.47
C ARG A 185 -21.66 23.97 -21.74
N ARG A 186 -21.86 24.92 -20.83
CA ARG A 186 -21.39 26.31 -21.01
C ARG A 186 -19.87 26.41 -21.10
N ALA A 187 -19.14 25.64 -20.28
CA ALA A 187 -17.67 25.61 -20.36
C ALA A 187 -17.19 25.09 -21.72
N CYS A 188 -17.85 24.07 -22.27
CA CYS A 188 -17.55 23.56 -23.61
C CYS A 188 -17.87 24.60 -24.70
N GLU A 189 -19.06 25.21 -24.64
CA GLU A 189 -19.51 26.20 -25.63
C GLU A 189 -18.63 27.45 -25.64
N GLN A 190 -18.23 27.96 -24.47
CA GLN A 190 -17.40 29.16 -24.33
C GLN A 190 -15.94 28.93 -24.74
N SER A 191 -15.40 27.73 -24.49
CA SER A 191 -14.01 27.40 -24.83
C SER A 191 -13.82 26.81 -26.22
N GLY A 192 -14.89 26.28 -26.83
CA GLY A 192 -14.84 25.50 -28.05
C GLY A 192 -14.14 24.15 -27.89
N ARG A 193 -13.91 23.67 -26.66
CA ARG A 193 -13.19 22.43 -26.35
C ARG A 193 -13.96 21.62 -25.30
N GLY A 194 -13.86 20.30 -25.40
CA GLY A 194 -14.46 19.40 -24.42
C GLY A 194 -13.89 19.62 -23.00
N VAL A 195 -14.72 19.39 -22.00
CA VAL A 195 -14.43 19.64 -20.58
C VAL A 195 -13.72 18.45 -19.95
N VAL A 196 -12.74 18.73 -19.10
CA VAL A 196 -12.03 17.77 -18.27
C VAL A 196 -12.66 17.75 -16.88
N VAL A 197 -13.04 16.57 -16.38
CA VAL A 197 -13.60 16.39 -15.03
C VAL A 197 -12.70 15.45 -14.23
N LEU A 198 -12.15 15.95 -13.13
CA LEU A 198 -11.30 15.22 -12.19
C LEU A 198 -12.03 15.14 -10.84
N VAL A 199 -12.12 13.95 -10.26
CA VAL A 199 -12.79 13.72 -8.97
C VAL A 199 -11.84 12.99 -8.02
N ASP A 200 -11.51 13.63 -6.90
CA ASP A 200 -10.72 13.05 -5.81
C ASP A 200 -11.61 12.58 -4.64
N GLU A 201 -11.20 11.48 -4.00
CA GLU A 201 -11.85 10.85 -2.85
C GLU A 201 -13.39 10.74 -2.99
N TYR A 202 -13.84 10.31 -4.18
CA TYR A 202 -15.26 10.22 -4.54
C TYR A 202 -16.11 9.39 -3.55
N ASP A 203 -15.48 8.46 -2.86
CA ASP A 203 -16.07 7.48 -1.95
C ASP A 203 -16.03 7.91 -0.48
N LYS A 204 -15.36 9.02 -0.15
CA LYS A 204 -15.25 9.51 1.23
C LYS A 204 -16.60 9.72 1.95
N PRO A 205 -17.65 10.32 1.34
CA PRO A 205 -18.95 10.42 2.00
C PRO A 205 -19.52 9.06 2.37
N LEU A 206 -19.39 8.09 1.45
CA LEU A 206 -19.93 6.74 1.63
C LEU A 206 -19.15 5.95 2.68
N LEU A 207 -17.82 6.13 2.74
CA LEU A 207 -16.99 5.50 3.77
C LEU A 207 -17.29 6.02 5.18
N GLN A 208 -17.59 7.32 5.32
CA GLN A 208 -17.95 7.90 6.62
C GLN A 208 -19.37 7.54 7.08
N ALA A 209 -20.28 7.24 6.14
CA ALA A 209 -21.62 6.76 6.44
C ALA A 209 -21.70 5.24 6.71
N LEU A 210 -20.59 4.51 6.66
CA LEU A 210 -20.60 3.07 6.97
C LEU A 210 -21.07 2.83 8.41
N GLY A 211 -22.13 2.02 8.56
CA GLY A 211 -22.78 1.77 9.85
C GLY A 211 -24.05 2.59 10.07
N ASP A 212 -24.36 3.57 9.21
CA ASP A 212 -25.64 4.26 9.13
C ASP A 212 -26.25 4.01 7.73
N ASP A 213 -27.10 3.00 7.64
CA ASP A 213 -27.71 2.59 6.37
C ASP A 213 -28.59 3.69 5.74
N ALA A 214 -29.22 4.54 6.56
CA ALA A 214 -30.08 5.61 6.07
C ALA A 214 -29.24 6.73 5.44
N LEU A 215 -28.19 7.17 6.13
CA LEU A 215 -27.25 8.17 5.61
C LEU A 215 -26.49 7.67 4.38
N LEU A 216 -26.06 6.40 4.40
CA LEU A 216 -25.37 5.76 3.28
C LEU A 216 -26.26 5.73 2.02
N ASP A 217 -27.55 5.40 2.17
CA ASP A 217 -28.49 5.38 1.05
C ASP A 217 -28.79 6.79 0.51
N ASP A 218 -28.87 7.79 1.38
CA ASP A 218 -29.05 9.19 0.99
C ASP A 218 -27.85 9.71 0.17
N TYR A 219 -26.63 9.54 0.66
CA TYR A 219 -25.42 9.91 -0.08
C TYR A 219 -25.31 9.18 -1.41
N ARG A 220 -25.63 7.87 -1.44
CA ARG A 220 -25.64 7.10 -2.68
C ARG A 220 -26.60 7.71 -3.72
N LYS A 221 -27.83 8.06 -3.32
CA LYS A 221 -28.82 8.68 -4.21
C LYS A 221 -28.35 10.03 -4.72
N THR A 222 -27.82 10.87 -3.84
CA THR A 222 -27.31 12.21 -4.17
C THR A 222 -26.14 12.13 -5.15
N LEU A 223 -25.13 11.31 -4.87
CA LEU A 223 -23.98 11.12 -5.77
C LEU A 223 -24.38 10.49 -7.09
N LYS A 224 -25.31 9.52 -7.09
CA LYS A 224 -25.80 8.88 -8.32
C LYS A 224 -26.45 9.90 -9.24
N ALA A 225 -27.33 10.75 -8.71
CA ALA A 225 -27.97 11.81 -9.48
C ALA A 225 -26.95 12.85 -9.99
N PHE A 226 -25.99 13.24 -9.15
CA PHE A 226 -24.96 14.23 -9.50
C PHE A 226 -24.05 13.73 -10.63
N TYR A 227 -23.46 12.54 -10.49
CA TYR A 227 -22.51 12.01 -11.48
C TYR A 227 -23.19 11.40 -12.72
N GLY A 228 -24.48 11.03 -12.64
CA GLY A 228 -25.25 10.58 -13.80
C GLY A 228 -25.27 11.59 -14.94
N VAL A 229 -25.08 12.87 -14.63
CA VAL A 229 -24.92 13.98 -15.60
C VAL A 229 -23.80 13.74 -16.60
N LEU A 230 -22.69 13.13 -16.16
CA LEU A 230 -21.52 12.91 -17.02
C LEU A 230 -21.87 12.07 -18.25
N LYS A 231 -22.80 11.12 -18.12
CA LYS A 231 -23.30 10.33 -19.25
C LYS A 231 -24.11 11.16 -20.24
N SER A 232 -25.03 11.99 -19.75
CA SER A 232 -25.85 12.85 -20.63
C SER A 232 -25.03 13.96 -21.29
N SER A 233 -23.91 14.33 -20.68
CA SER A 233 -23.01 15.39 -21.14
C SER A 233 -21.82 14.87 -21.96
N ASP A 234 -21.79 13.58 -22.34
CA ASP A 234 -20.70 12.93 -23.07
C ASP A 234 -20.16 13.77 -24.24
N ARG A 235 -21.05 14.34 -25.05
CA ARG A 235 -20.70 15.21 -26.19
C ARG A 235 -19.88 16.46 -25.85
N TYR A 236 -19.90 16.89 -24.59
CA TYR A 236 -19.21 18.07 -24.07
C TYR A 236 -17.96 17.70 -23.28
N LEU A 237 -17.69 16.42 -23.04
CA LEU A 237 -16.58 15.94 -22.23
C LEU A 237 -15.39 15.60 -23.12
N ARG A 238 -14.19 15.95 -22.65
CA ARG A 238 -12.91 15.51 -23.24
C ARG A 238 -12.32 14.35 -22.45
N PHE A 239 -12.39 14.43 -21.12
CA PHE A 239 -11.73 13.48 -20.23
C PHE A 239 -12.42 13.46 -18.89
N VAL A 240 -12.56 12.27 -18.30
CA VAL A 240 -13.11 12.10 -16.96
C VAL A 240 -12.21 11.13 -16.20
N PHE A 241 -11.77 11.50 -15.00
CA PHE A 241 -10.99 10.63 -14.14
C PHE A 241 -11.49 10.72 -12.70
N LEU A 242 -11.81 9.57 -12.11
CA LEU A 242 -12.24 9.46 -10.74
C LEU A 242 -11.28 8.58 -9.95
N THR A 243 -10.96 9.00 -8.73
CA THR A 243 -10.09 8.25 -7.84
C THR A 243 -10.63 8.23 -6.42
N GLY A 244 -10.30 7.16 -5.71
CA GLY A 244 -10.72 6.95 -4.32
C GLY A 244 -9.98 5.78 -3.68
N VAL A 245 -10.45 5.34 -2.51
CA VAL A 245 -9.86 4.20 -1.81
C VAL A 245 -10.54 2.90 -2.23
N THR A 246 -11.87 2.90 -2.35
CA THR A 246 -12.70 1.71 -2.50
C THR A 246 -13.42 1.67 -3.84
N LYS A 247 -13.84 0.47 -4.26
CA LYS A 247 -14.66 0.23 -5.46
C LYS A 247 -16.15 0.04 -5.17
N PHE A 248 -16.54 -0.22 -3.92
CA PHE A 248 -17.93 -0.49 -3.53
C PHE A 248 -18.89 0.64 -3.94
N ALA A 249 -18.42 1.88 -3.81
CA ALA A 249 -19.12 3.07 -4.24
C ALA A 249 -19.30 3.14 -5.76
N GLN A 250 -18.35 2.59 -6.54
CA GLN A 250 -18.34 2.71 -8.00
C GLN A 250 -19.56 2.02 -8.62
N VAL A 251 -19.82 0.77 -8.24
CA VAL A 251 -20.86 -0.06 -8.88
C VAL A 251 -22.27 0.49 -8.61
N SER A 252 -22.50 1.12 -7.45
CA SER A 252 -23.81 1.68 -7.11
C SER A 252 -24.01 3.09 -7.65
N VAL A 253 -23.05 4.00 -7.42
CA VAL A 253 -23.12 5.42 -7.83
C VAL A 253 -22.96 5.59 -9.33
N PHE A 254 -22.10 4.80 -9.96
CA PHE A 254 -21.79 4.89 -11.39
C PHE A 254 -22.42 3.77 -12.21
N SER A 255 -23.40 3.05 -11.65
CA SER A 255 -24.20 2.05 -12.40
C SER A 255 -24.79 2.61 -13.70
N ASP A 256 -25.13 3.90 -13.71
CA ASP A 256 -25.69 4.53 -14.91
C ASP A 256 -24.59 4.90 -15.92
N LEU A 257 -23.34 5.10 -15.47
CA LEU A 257 -22.14 5.39 -16.27
C LEU A 257 -21.57 4.09 -16.87
N ASN A 258 -22.27 3.57 -17.88
CA ASN A 258 -21.98 2.28 -18.55
C ASN A 258 -20.60 2.16 -19.25
N GLN A 259 -19.66 3.11 -19.06
CA GLN A 259 -18.38 3.17 -19.79
C GLN A 259 -17.17 3.55 -18.91
N LEU A 260 -17.28 3.44 -17.57
CA LEU A 260 -16.15 3.74 -16.69
C LEU A 260 -15.08 2.63 -16.79
N ASN A 261 -13.91 2.98 -17.31
CA ASN A 261 -12.78 2.08 -17.47
C ASN A 261 -11.99 1.98 -16.16
N ASP A 262 -12.30 0.97 -15.35
CA ASP A 262 -11.54 0.64 -14.15
C ASP A 262 -10.15 0.12 -14.52
N ILE A 263 -9.13 0.93 -14.23
CA ILE A 263 -7.72 0.61 -14.48
C ILE A 263 -7.01 0.04 -13.25
N SER A 264 -7.70 -0.10 -12.11
CA SER A 264 -7.09 -0.39 -10.82
C SER A 264 -6.34 -1.72 -10.78
N MET A 265 -6.84 -2.74 -11.49
CA MET A 265 -6.22 -4.07 -11.58
C MET A 265 -5.66 -4.37 -12.98
N LYS A 266 -5.55 -3.36 -13.86
CA LYS A 266 -4.98 -3.56 -15.19
C LYS A 266 -3.45 -3.58 -15.11
N PRO A 267 -2.77 -4.57 -15.71
CA PRO A 267 -1.32 -4.70 -15.58
C PRO A 267 -0.57 -3.49 -16.13
N GLN A 268 -1.09 -2.83 -17.18
CA GLN A 268 -0.43 -1.65 -17.78
C GLN A 268 -0.40 -0.41 -16.87
N TYR A 269 -1.23 -0.39 -15.81
CA TYR A 269 -1.36 0.73 -14.88
C TYR A 269 -1.09 0.31 -13.42
N ALA A 270 -0.59 -0.90 -13.20
CA ALA A 270 -0.35 -1.42 -11.85
C ALA A 270 0.56 -0.48 -11.05
N THR A 271 1.59 0.06 -11.70
CA THR A 271 2.64 0.90 -11.11
C THR A 271 2.39 2.41 -11.26
N ILE A 272 1.21 2.84 -11.72
CA ILE A 272 0.89 4.28 -11.91
C ILE A 272 0.98 5.08 -10.60
N CYS A 273 0.72 4.39 -9.48
CA CYS A 273 0.89 4.88 -8.12
C CYS A 273 1.73 3.86 -7.36
N GLY A 274 2.66 4.34 -6.53
CA GLY A 274 3.73 3.50 -5.96
C GLY A 274 5.07 3.72 -6.65
N ILE A 275 6.11 3.17 -6.04
CA ILE A 275 7.49 3.21 -6.55
C ILE A 275 7.91 1.76 -6.81
N THR A 276 8.35 1.42 -8.01
CA THR A 276 8.89 0.07 -8.27
C THR A 276 10.28 -0.07 -7.67
N ARG A 277 10.77 -1.30 -7.52
CA ARG A 277 12.15 -1.52 -7.05
C ARG A 277 13.18 -0.82 -7.96
N GLN A 278 12.98 -0.90 -9.27
CA GLN A 278 13.86 -0.26 -10.23
C GLN A 278 13.84 1.27 -10.07
N GLU A 279 12.66 1.87 -9.92
CA GLU A 279 12.54 3.32 -9.72
C GLU A 279 13.15 3.79 -8.40
N LEU A 280 13.06 2.96 -7.35
CA LEU A 280 13.71 3.20 -6.07
C LEU A 280 15.23 3.26 -6.25
N GLU A 281 15.80 2.24 -6.88
CA GLU A 281 17.23 2.12 -7.13
C GLU A 281 17.74 3.17 -8.12
N ASP A 282 16.96 3.60 -9.11
CA ASP A 282 17.40 4.62 -10.08
C ASP A 282 17.30 6.05 -9.52
N THR A 283 16.27 6.33 -8.72
CA THR A 283 15.97 7.69 -8.28
C THR A 283 16.64 8.05 -6.96
N PHE A 284 16.77 7.09 -6.03
CA PHE A 284 17.11 7.35 -4.62
C PHE A 284 18.48 6.82 -4.17
N ILE A 285 19.43 6.59 -5.09
CA ILE A 285 20.78 6.09 -4.77
C ILE A 285 21.45 6.86 -3.60
N PRO A 286 21.50 8.21 -3.61
CA PRO A 286 22.11 8.97 -2.52
C PRO A 286 21.42 8.76 -1.17
N GLU A 287 20.08 8.71 -1.13
CA GLU A 287 19.33 8.54 0.10
C GLU A 287 19.42 7.10 0.62
N LEU A 288 19.47 6.11 -0.27
CA LEU A 288 19.74 4.71 0.10
C LEU A 288 21.13 4.55 0.73
N ASN A 289 22.17 5.17 0.15
CA ASN A 289 23.52 5.12 0.72
C ASN A 289 23.58 5.79 2.09
N ARG A 290 22.98 6.97 2.25
CA ARG A 290 22.94 7.65 3.57
C ARG A 290 22.13 6.87 4.60
N LEU A 291 21.02 6.26 4.19
CA LEU A 291 20.21 5.41 5.06
C LEU A 291 21.03 4.20 5.54
N ALA A 292 21.80 3.58 4.63
CA ALA A 292 22.70 2.46 4.94
C ALA A 292 23.80 2.88 5.93
N GLU A 293 24.50 3.99 5.65
CA GLU A 293 25.52 4.55 6.54
C GLU A 293 24.97 4.87 7.94
N THR A 294 23.80 5.52 8.01
CA THR A 294 23.18 5.95 9.28
C THR A 294 22.72 4.75 10.13
N ASN A 295 22.35 3.64 9.49
CA ASN A 295 21.85 2.45 10.17
C ASN A 295 22.91 1.34 10.31
N GLU A 296 24.16 1.61 9.95
CA GLU A 296 25.27 0.64 9.98
C GLU A 296 24.96 -0.64 9.16
N LEU A 297 24.30 -0.47 8.02
CA LEU A 297 23.92 -1.54 7.10
C LEU A 297 24.72 -1.44 5.81
N THR A 298 24.91 -2.57 5.13
CA THR A 298 25.29 -2.56 3.73
C THR A 298 24.13 -2.04 2.85
N TYR A 299 24.46 -1.66 1.61
CA TYR A 299 23.44 -1.25 0.63
C TYR A 299 22.41 -2.36 0.37
N GLU A 300 22.87 -3.62 0.29
CA GLU A 300 22.00 -4.78 0.08
C GLU A 300 21.09 -5.04 1.30
N GLU A 301 21.62 -4.97 2.52
CA GLU A 301 20.82 -5.10 3.74
C GLU A 301 19.78 -3.97 3.86
N THR A 302 20.13 -2.76 3.44
CA THR A 302 19.22 -1.61 3.42
C THR A 302 18.10 -1.84 2.41
N LEU A 303 18.40 -2.30 1.19
CA LEU A 303 17.37 -2.64 0.21
C LEU A 303 16.48 -3.79 0.68
N ASN A 304 17.04 -4.83 1.31
CA ASN A 304 16.27 -5.93 1.86
C ASN A 304 15.34 -5.45 2.99
N LYS A 305 15.82 -4.58 3.87
CA LYS A 305 15.01 -4.00 4.95
C LYS A 305 13.93 -3.04 4.45
N MET A 306 14.24 -2.23 3.44
CA MET A 306 13.27 -1.39 2.72
C MET A 306 12.19 -2.26 2.08
N THR A 307 12.57 -3.36 1.42
CA THR A 307 11.64 -4.29 0.77
C THR A 307 10.74 -4.96 1.80
N ALA A 308 11.31 -5.47 2.89
CA ALA A 308 10.55 -6.13 3.96
C ALA A 308 9.53 -5.19 4.63
N LEU A 309 9.87 -3.91 4.79
CA LEU A 309 9.03 -2.93 5.47
C LEU A 309 8.04 -2.21 4.56
N TYR A 310 8.41 -1.87 3.32
CA TYR A 310 7.67 -0.87 2.54
C TYR A 310 7.21 -1.35 1.16
N ASP A 311 7.72 -2.47 0.64
CA ASP A 311 7.32 -3.06 -0.64
C ASP A 311 6.12 -4.01 -0.49
N GLY A 312 5.74 -4.68 -1.58
CA GLY A 312 4.92 -5.88 -1.54
C GLY A 312 3.47 -5.64 -1.93
N TYR A 313 3.09 -4.41 -2.26
CA TYR A 313 1.76 -4.09 -2.77
C TYR A 313 1.63 -4.51 -4.24
N HIS A 314 0.79 -5.51 -4.48
CA HIS A 314 0.41 -5.99 -5.80
C HIS A 314 -1.05 -5.62 -6.08
N PHE A 315 -1.25 -4.79 -7.10
CA PHE A 315 -2.59 -4.38 -7.55
C PHE A 315 -3.14 -5.23 -8.70
N CYS A 316 -2.30 -6.08 -9.29
CA CYS A 316 -2.63 -7.05 -10.32
C CYS A 316 -1.78 -8.30 -10.07
N GLU A 317 -2.37 -9.47 -10.29
CA GLU A 317 -1.78 -10.79 -10.06
C GLU A 317 -0.55 -11.09 -10.93
N PHE A 318 -0.32 -10.32 -11.99
CA PHE A 318 0.84 -10.47 -12.90
C PHE A 318 1.74 -9.24 -12.95
N ALA A 319 1.54 -8.27 -12.04
CA ALA A 319 2.38 -7.08 -11.96
C ALA A 319 3.46 -7.23 -10.88
N GLU A 320 4.53 -6.45 -11.02
CA GLU A 320 5.53 -6.31 -9.96
C GLU A 320 4.93 -5.60 -8.73
N GLY A 321 5.51 -5.90 -7.56
CA GLY A 321 5.21 -5.20 -6.32
C GLY A 321 5.71 -3.76 -6.38
N VAL A 322 5.00 -2.88 -5.68
CA VAL A 322 5.42 -1.49 -5.50
C VAL A 322 5.57 -1.14 -4.04
N PHE A 323 6.53 -0.26 -3.78
CA PHE A 323 6.73 0.41 -2.50
C PHE A 323 5.67 1.47 -2.27
N ASN A 324 5.27 1.62 -1.01
CA ASN A 324 4.46 2.76 -0.59
C ASN A 324 5.29 4.07 -0.66
N PRO A 325 4.90 5.07 -1.48
CA PRO A 325 5.70 6.28 -1.64
C PRO A 325 5.84 7.08 -0.34
N PHE A 326 4.81 7.10 0.50
CA PHE A 326 4.86 7.86 1.74
C PHE A 326 5.85 7.24 2.72
N SER A 327 5.84 5.92 2.93
CA SER A 327 6.83 5.27 3.78
C SER A 327 8.26 5.44 3.26
N VAL A 328 8.47 5.29 1.95
CA VAL A 328 9.78 5.50 1.30
C VAL A 328 10.30 6.92 1.51
N LEU A 329 9.47 7.94 1.32
CA LEU A 329 9.92 9.32 1.50
C LEU A 329 10.24 9.62 2.97
N ASN A 330 9.43 9.15 3.92
CA ASN A 330 9.65 9.43 5.34
C ASN A 330 10.88 8.70 5.91
N VAL A 331 11.17 7.47 5.47
CA VAL A 331 12.40 6.77 5.90
C VAL A 331 13.65 7.50 5.38
N PHE A 332 13.60 8.10 4.19
CA PHE A 332 14.72 8.89 3.66
C PHE A 332 14.87 10.27 4.32
N ASP A 333 13.78 10.87 4.80
CA ASP A 333 13.82 12.15 5.53
C ASP A 333 14.39 11.97 6.94
N GLY A 334 13.92 10.94 7.66
CA GLY A 334 14.34 10.66 9.04
C GLY A 334 15.53 9.72 9.18
N TYR A 335 15.98 9.08 8.10
CA TYR A 335 16.95 7.97 8.08
C TYR A 335 16.63 6.85 9.09
N LYS A 336 15.35 6.65 9.40
CA LYS A 336 14.89 5.76 10.46
C LYS A 336 13.81 4.82 9.94
N PHE A 337 14.00 3.52 10.11
CA PHE A 337 12.94 2.56 9.82
C PHE A 337 11.81 2.67 10.85
N SER A 338 10.57 2.87 10.38
CA SER A 338 9.37 3.02 11.20
C SER A 338 8.09 2.72 10.40
N ASN A 339 6.94 2.71 11.08
CA ASN A 339 5.61 2.43 10.51
C ASN A 339 4.91 3.72 10.04
N TYR A 340 5.47 4.39 9.04
CA TYR A 340 5.01 5.68 8.54
C TYR A 340 3.60 5.69 7.94
N TRP A 341 3.30 4.85 6.95
CA TRP A 341 2.00 4.75 6.31
C TRP A 341 0.93 4.32 7.31
N PHE A 342 1.21 3.32 8.15
CA PHE A 342 0.26 2.79 9.11
C PHE A 342 -0.19 3.87 10.12
N GLN A 343 0.71 4.74 10.57
CA GLN A 343 0.39 5.84 11.49
C GLN A 343 -0.49 6.94 10.87
N THR A 344 -0.61 7.02 9.53
CA THR A 344 -1.37 8.09 8.87
C THR A 344 -2.89 7.94 8.90
N GLY A 345 -3.42 6.82 9.38
CA GLY A 345 -4.85 6.63 9.52
C GLY A 345 -5.20 5.49 10.44
N THR A 346 -6.05 5.75 11.43
CA THR A 346 -6.56 4.73 12.34
C THR A 346 -7.54 3.82 11.60
N PRO A 347 -7.30 2.49 11.52
CA PRO A 347 -8.24 1.56 10.91
C PRO A 347 -9.45 1.25 11.81
N THR A 348 -9.91 2.22 12.61
CA THR A 348 -10.99 2.03 13.59
C THR A 348 -12.23 1.41 12.95
N PHE A 349 -12.62 1.89 11.76
CA PHE A 349 -13.75 1.34 11.02
C PHE A 349 -13.54 -0.12 10.60
N LEU A 350 -12.32 -0.52 10.24
CA LEU A 350 -12.01 -1.91 9.87
C LEU A 350 -12.10 -2.82 11.09
N VAL A 351 -11.67 -2.34 12.24
CA VAL A 351 -11.78 -3.09 13.48
C VAL A 351 -13.23 -3.23 13.91
N GLU A 352 -14.03 -2.17 13.81
CA GLU A 352 -15.47 -2.27 14.05
C GLU A 352 -16.13 -3.27 13.11
N LEU A 353 -15.72 -3.31 11.84
CA LEU A 353 -16.20 -4.28 10.86
C LEU A 353 -15.78 -5.71 11.20
N LEU A 354 -14.53 -5.93 11.59
CA LEU A 354 -14.03 -7.25 12.05
C LEU A 354 -14.74 -7.73 13.31
N LYS A 355 -15.06 -6.81 14.24
CA LYS A 355 -15.84 -7.11 15.44
C LYS A 355 -17.28 -7.49 15.12
N LYS A 356 -17.95 -6.72 14.25
CA LYS A 356 -19.34 -6.97 13.84
C LYS A 356 -19.49 -8.28 13.06
N SER A 357 -18.49 -8.65 12.26
CA SER A 357 -18.47 -9.88 11.47
C SER A 357 -18.06 -11.14 12.24
N GLU A 358 -17.59 -11.00 13.49
CA GLU A 358 -16.94 -12.08 14.26
C GLU A 358 -15.84 -12.85 13.49
N TYR A 359 -15.14 -12.14 12.61
CA TYR A 359 -14.15 -12.72 11.71
C TYR A 359 -12.95 -13.31 12.48
N ASP A 360 -12.45 -14.47 12.05
CA ASP A 360 -11.29 -15.09 12.68
C ASP A 360 -10.00 -14.35 12.30
N LEU A 361 -9.45 -13.57 13.23
CA LEU A 361 -8.20 -12.84 13.00
C LEU A 361 -7.03 -13.74 12.59
N ARG A 362 -6.98 -15.00 13.05
CA ARG A 362 -5.90 -15.92 12.70
C ARG A 362 -5.92 -16.22 11.21
N THR A 363 -7.12 -16.41 10.65
CA THR A 363 -7.30 -16.61 9.20
C THR A 363 -6.91 -15.36 8.41
N LEU A 364 -7.21 -14.16 8.93
CA LEU A 364 -6.78 -12.91 8.31
C LEU A 364 -5.25 -12.77 8.32
N ILE A 365 -4.60 -13.11 9.43
CA ILE A 365 -3.16 -12.93 9.63
C ILE A 365 -2.32 -13.95 8.86
N ASP A 366 -2.74 -15.21 8.78
CA ASP A 366 -2.01 -16.24 8.02
C ASP A 366 -2.23 -16.14 6.50
N GLY A 367 -3.37 -15.57 6.11
CA GLY A 367 -3.75 -15.29 4.74
C GLY A 367 -5.13 -15.84 4.41
N VAL A 368 -5.85 -15.11 3.57
CA VAL A 368 -7.24 -15.41 3.22
C VAL A 368 -7.35 -15.67 1.72
N GLU A 369 -8.18 -16.66 1.36
CA GLU A 369 -8.59 -16.87 -0.02
C GLU A 369 -9.84 -16.04 -0.33
N ALA A 370 -9.82 -15.31 -1.43
CA ALA A 370 -10.95 -14.52 -1.91
C ALA A 370 -11.21 -14.83 -3.38
N ASN A 371 -12.47 -15.07 -3.74
CA ASN A 371 -12.84 -15.24 -5.14
C ASN A 371 -12.78 -13.88 -5.87
N ALA A 372 -12.43 -13.91 -7.15
CA ALA A 372 -12.43 -12.71 -7.99
C ALA A 372 -13.76 -11.93 -7.96
N SER A 373 -14.91 -12.62 -7.83
CA SER A 373 -16.22 -11.98 -7.74
C SER A 373 -16.38 -11.11 -6.50
N SER A 374 -15.70 -11.42 -5.39
CA SER A 374 -15.79 -10.66 -4.14
C SER A 374 -15.25 -9.24 -4.27
N PHE A 375 -14.37 -8.97 -5.24
CA PHE A 375 -13.87 -7.61 -5.53
C PHE A 375 -14.80 -6.80 -6.45
N MET A 376 -15.83 -7.45 -7.02
CA MET A 376 -16.85 -6.83 -7.85
C MET A 376 -18.15 -6.56 -7.09
N GLU A 377 -18.24 -6.99 -5.82
CA GLU A 377 -19.43 -6.80 -5.01
C GLU A 377 -19.66 -5.31 -4.67
N TYR A 378 -20.91 -4.88 -4.79
CA TYR A 378 -21.32 -3.47 -4.68
C TYR A 378 -21.83 -3.07 -3.29
N ARG A 379 -21.92 -4.03 -2.37
CA ARG A 379 -22.25 -3.80 -0.96
C ARG A 379 -21.09 -4.28 -0.13
N VAL A 380 -20.79 -3.53 0.92
CA VAL A 380 -20.04 -4.10 2.04
C VAL A 380 -20.96 -5.16 2.63
N ASP A 381 -20.76 -6.42 2.27
CA ASP A 381 -21.36 -7.50 3.03
C ASP A 381 -20.73 -7.43 4.42
N ALA A 382 -21.54 -7.14 5.43
CA ALA A 382 -21.09 -7.10 6.81
C ALA A 382 -20.43 -8.43 7.22
N ASN A 383 -20.71 -9.53 6.51
CA ASN A 383 -20.12 -10.85 6.76
C ASN A 383 -18.79 -11.10 6.01
N ASN A 384 -18.42 -10.26 5.04
CA ASN A 384 -17.17 -10.42 4.28
C ASN A 384 -16.35 -9.11 4.23
N PRO A 385 -15.53 -8.82 5.26
CA PRO A 385 -14.73 -7.59 5.32
C PRO A 385 -13.54 -7.57 4.36
N ILE A 386 -13.19 -8.70 3.74
CA ILE A 386 -11.93 -8.90 3.03
C ILE A 386 -11.71 -7.93 1.86
N PRO A 387 -12.69 -7.66 0.97
CA PRO A 387 -12.43 -6.77 -0.16
C PRO A 387 -12.20 -5.33 0.31
N LEU A 388 -12.80 -4.92 1.43
CA LEU A 388 -12.56 -3.59 2.03
C LEU A 388 -11.17 -3.49 2.66
N ILE A 389 -10.72 -4.52 3.37
CA ILE A 389 -9.37 -4.61 3.94
C ILE A 389 -8.31 -4.57 2.83
N TYR A 390 -8.55 -5.26 1.70
CA TYR A 390 -7.68 -5.20 0.52
C TYR A 390 -7.65 -3.80 -0.12
N GLN A 391 -8.82 -3.23 -0.45
CA GLN A 391 -8.90 -1.93 -1.12
C GLN A 391 -8.33 -0.78 -0.27
N SER A 392 -8.44 -0.88 1.06
CA SER A 392 -7.82 0.07 1.99
C SER A 392 -6.31 -0.12 2.17
N GLY A 393 -5.71 -1.16 1.58
CA GLY A 393 -4.26 -1.39 1.53
C GLY A 393 -3.69 -2.27 2.64
N TYR A 394 -4.53 -2.87 3.50
CA TYR A 394 -4.05 -3.75 4.56
C TYR A 394 -3.79 -5.17 4.07
N LEU A 395 -4.43 -5.59 2.98
CA LEU A 395 -4.12 -6.83 2.29
C LEU A 395 -3.66 -6.55 0.87
N THR A 396 -2.94 -7.52 0.30
CA THR A 396 -2.47 -7.49 -1.08
C THR A 396 -2.44 -8.90 -1.68
N ILE A 397 -2.34 -8.99 -3.00
CA ILE A 397 -2.25 -10.25 -3.72
C ILE A 397 -0.87 -10.88 -3.47
N LYS A 398 -0.84 -12.10 -2.93
CA LYS A 398 0.37 -12.93 -2.80
C LYS A 398 0.34 -14.19 -3.66
N GLY A 399 -0.82 -14.51 -4.24
CA GLY A 399 -0.98 -15.63 -5.17
C GLY A 399 -2.32 -15.55 -5.90
N TYR A 400 -2.40 -16.22 -7.05
CA TYR A 400 -3.63 -16.31 -7.82
C TYR A 400 -3.74 -17.68 -8.49
N ASP A 401 -4.81 -18.41 -8.18
CA ASP A 401 -5.16 -19.64 -8.87
C ASP A 401 -5.99 -19.31 -10.12
N LYS A 402 -5.34 -19.37 -11.29
CA LYS A 402 -5.96 -19.13 -12.59
C LYS A 402 -7.09 -20.11 -12.93
N ARG A 403 -7.06 -21.33 -12.38
CA ARG A 403 -8.04 -22.38 -12.70
C ARG A 403 -9.37 -22.11 -12.02
N PHE A 404 -9.33 -21.66 -10.77
CA PHE A 404 -10.53 -21.42 -9.96
C PHE A 404 -10.88 -19.93 -9.81
N GLY A 405 -9.99 -19.02 -10.21
CA GLY A 405 -10.19 -17.58 -10.09
C GLY A 405 -10.10 -17.08 -8.65
N ASN A 406 -9.27 -17.72 -7.83
CA ASN A 406 -9.12 -17.40 -6.41
C ASN A 406 -7.80 -16.68 -6.13
N TYR A 407 -7.87 -15.60 -5.36
CA TYR A 407 -6.70 -14.84 -4.89
C TYR A 407 -6.32 -15.31 -3.49
N LEU A 408 -5.02 -15.47 -3.27
CA LEU A 408 -4.44 -15.55 -1.94
C LEU A 408 -4.03 -14.14 -1.51
N LEU A 409 -4.64 -13.63 -0.45
CA LEU A 409 -4.35 -12.31 0.10
C LEU A 409 -3.61 -12.42 1.44
N LYS A 410 -2.59 -11.58 1.62
CA LYS A 410 -1.87 -11.40 2.90
C LYS A 410 -1.50 -9.94 3.11
N PHE A 411 -0.96 -9.61 4.28
CA PHE A 411 -0.33 -8.31 4.50
C PHE A 411 0.77 -8.04 3.45
N PRO A 412 0.91 -6.79 2.96
CA PRO A 412 1.88 -6.45 1.94
C PRO A 412 3.31 -6.59 2.43
N ASN A 413 3.58 -6.09 3.64
CA ASN A 413 4.89 -5.98 4.26
C ASN A 413 4.78 -5.98 5.79
N ASP A 414 5.93 -5.91 6.44
CA ASP A 414 6.07 -5.95 7.89
C ASP A 414 5.54 -4.67 8.55
N GLU A 415 5.62 -3.50 7.90
CA GLU A 415 5.01 -2.27 8.41
C GLU A 415 3.51 -2.47 8.66
N VAL A 416 2.79 -2.94 7.64
CA VAL A 416 1.34 -3.13 7.73
C VAL A 416 1.01 -4.32 8.62
N ARG A 417 1.75 -5.43 8.51
CA ARG A 417 1.51 -6.63 9.30
C ARG A 417 1.62 -6.33 10.80
N TYR A 418 2.75 -5.81 11.25
CA TYR A 418 2.99 -5.56 12.67
C TYR A 418 2.22 -4.34 13.16
N GLY A 419 2.07 -3.29 12.33
CA GLY A 419 1.21 -2.15 12.66
C GLY A 419 -0.24 -2.58 12.90
N PHE A 420 -0.80 -3.41 12.02
CA PHE A 420 -2.19 -3.88 12.15
C PHE A 420 -2.35 -4.78 13.38
N MET A 421 -1.41 -5.67 13.62
CA MET A 421 -1.44 -6.54 14.80
C MET A 421 -1.33 -5.74 16.10
N ASP A 422 -0.41 -4.79 16.19
CA ASP A 422 -0.24 -3.91 17.35
C ASP A 422 -1.50 -3.07 17.60
N PHE A 423 -2.11 -2.55 16.53
CA PHE A 423 -3.39 -1.84 16.61
C PHE A 423 -4.54 -2.71 17.12
N LEU A 424 -4.53 -4.02 16.85
CA LEU A 424 -5.56 -4.94 17.34
C LEU A 424 -5.42 -5.26 18.83
N VAL A 425 -4.22 -5.18 19.41
CA VAL A 425 -3.96 -5.61 20.80
C VAL A 425 -4.96 -5.01 21.81
N PRO A 426 -5.27 -3.70 21.86
CA PRO A 426 -6.20 -3.12 22.83
C PRO A 426 -7.65 -3.57 22.66
N TYR A 427 -7.99 -4.08 21.47
CA TYR A 427 -9.35 -4.55 21.20
C TYR A 427 -9.56 -5.98 21.68
N TYR A 428 -8.47 -6.71 21.88
CA TYR A 428 -8.49 -8.07 22.37
C TYR A 428 -7.91 -8.20 23.78
N THR A 429 -7.27 -7.16 24.32
CA THR A 429 -6.58 -7.15 25.62
C THR A 429 -6.84 -5.83 26.35
N SER A 430 -6.72 -5.82 27.68
CA SER A 430 -6.81 -4.60 28.52
C SER A 430 -5.58 -3.70 28.48
N VAL A 431 -4.53 -4.09 27.77
CA VAL A 431 -3.24 -3.40 27.87
C VAL A 431 -3.32 -2.01 27.26
N VAL A 432 -3.07 -1.01 28.10
CA VAL A 432 -3.05 0.41 27.74
C VAL A 432 -1.87 0.68 26.79
N ASP A 433 -2.05 1.61 25.85
CA ASP A 433 -1.07 2.02 24.81
C ASP A 433 0.38 2.12 25.32
N ASP A 434 0.60 2.76 26.47
CA ASP A 434 1.94 3.12 26.95
C ASP A 434 2.80 1.92 27.42
N GLU A 435 2.18 0.77 27.74
CA GLU A 435 2.93 -0.39 28.25
C GLU A 435 3.25 -1.44 27.16
N ARG A 436 2.63 -1.36 25.97
CA ARG A 436 2.68 -2.42 24.94
C ARG A 436 4.08 -2.71 24.40
N GLY A 437 4.80 -1.68 23.97
CA GLY A 437 6.17 -1.84 23.45
C GLY A 437 7.15 -2.38 24.49
N PHE A 438 6.89 -2.09 25.78
CA PHE A 438 7.68 -2.58 26.89
C PHE A 438 7.42 -4.07 27.17
N TYR A 439 6.17 -4.54 27.07
CA TYR A 439 5.87 -5.97 27.20
C TYR A 439 6.52 -6.80 26.11
N LEU A 440 6.37 -6.41 24.83
CA LEU A 440 6.91 -7.18 23.71
C LEU A 440 8.44 -7.29 23.74
N GLY A 441 9.13 -6.17 24.00
CA GLY A 441 10.58 -6.17 24.15
C GLY A 441 11.08 -6.98 25.35
N LYS A 442 10.26 -7.17 26.40
CA LYS A 442 10.61 -8.06 27.52
C LYS A 442 10.40 -9.52 27.18
N PHE A 443 9.27 -9.88 26.57
CA PHE A 443 9.02 -11.26 26.12
C PHE A 443 10.14 -11.78 25.22
N VAL A 444 10.61 -10.95 24.28
CA VAL A 444 11.74 -11.29 23.40
C VAL A 444 13.02 -11.48 24.21
N ARG A 445 13.39 -10.51 25.06
CA ARG A 445 14.64 -10.57 25.84
C ARG A 445 14.70 -11.74 26.82
N GLU A 446 13.56 -12.07 27.45
CA GLU A 446 13.45 -13.20 28.38
C GLU A 446 13.76 -14.52 27.69
N LEU A 447 13.20 -14.75 26.49
CA LEU A 447 13.53 -15.93 25.68
C LEU A 447 14.94 -15.86 25.07
N GLU A 448 15.48 -14.68 24.73
CA GLU A 448 16.87 -14.57 24.28
C GLU A 448 17.88 -14.91 25.40
N SER A 449 17.52 -14.64 26.66
CA SER A 449 18.35 -14.94 27.83
C SER A 449 18.17 -16.35 28.39
N GLY A 450 17.23 -17.15 27.89
CA GLY A 450 16.97 -18.48 28.45
C GLY A 450 15.91 -18.55 29.55
N ASP A 451 15.29 -17.43 29.92
CA ASP A 451 14.44 -17.29 31.12
C ASP A 451 12.96 -17.58 30.80
N VAL A 452 12.64 -18.87 30.71
CA VAL A 452 11.27 -19.36 30.42
C VAL A 452 10.30 -18.99 31.56
N ASP A 453 10.76 -19.01 32.81
CA ASP A 453 9.94 -18.69 33.98
C ASP A 453 9.52 -17.21 33.99
N ALA A 454 10.43 -16.28 33.69
CA ALA A 454 10.09 -14.86 33.57
C ALA A 454 9.11 -14.63 32.40
N PHE A 455 9.34 -15.28 31.26
CA PHE A 455 8.45 -15.21 30.10
C PHE A 455 7.01 -15.65 30.44
N LEU A 456 6.85 -16.84 31.05
CA LEU A 456 5.53 -17.38 31.37
C LEU A 456 4.87 -16.64 32.53
N THR A 457 5.62 -16.16 33.50
CA THR A 457 5.10 -15.29 34.57
C THR A 457 4.57 -13.97 34.01
N ARG A 458 5.27 -13.37 33.03
CA ARG A 458 4.80 -12.16 32.35
C ARG A 458 3.54 -12.45 31.54
N LEU A 459 3.50 -13.59 30.86
CA LEU A 459 2.34 -14.01 30.07
C LEU A 459 1.13 -14.25 30.98
N GLN A 460 1.34 -14.86 32.16
CA GLN A 460 0.32 -15.03 33.20
C GLN A 460 -0.18 -13.69 33.74
N ALA A 461 0.71 -12.73 34.02
CA ALA A 461 0.34 -11.39 34.46
C ALA A 461 -0.46 -10.65 33.38
N PHE A 462 -0.07 -10.79 32.11
CA PHE A 462 -0.80 -10.26 30.96
C PHE A 462 -2.24 -10.80 30.95
N PHE A 463 -2.44 -12.11 31.08
CA PHE A 463 -3.77 -12.74 31.17
C PHE A 463 -4.60 -12.37 32.40
N ALA A 464 -3.96 -11.98 33.51
CA ALA A 464 -4.68 -11.60 34.73
C ALA A 464 -5.39 -10.25 34.62
N ASP A 465 -4.94 -9.37 33.72
CA ASP A 465 -5.40 -7.98 33.65
C ASP A 465 -6.70 -7.80 32.82
N PHE A 466 -7.27 -8.88 32.25
CA PHE A 466 -8.39 -8.79 31.30
C PHE A 466 -9.75 -8.48 31.98
N PRO A 467 -10.55 -7.51 31.47
CA PRO A 467 -11.85 -7.15 32.03
C PRO A 467 -12.86 -8.30 31.85
N TYR A 468 -13.70 -8.54 32.87
CA TYR A 468 -14.66 -9.65 32.93
C TYR A 468 -15.65 -9.71 31.74
N GLU A 469 -15.94 -8.58 31.08
CA GLU A 469 -16.88 -8.46 29.95
C GLU A 469 -16.29 -8.93 28.61
N LEU A 470 -14.97 -8.80 28.39
CA LEU A 470 -14.27 -9.43 27.25
C LEU A 470 -14.08 -10.95 27.46
N ASN A 471 -14.30 -11.37 28.70
CA ASN A 471 -14.01 -12.66 29.30
C ASN A 471 -15.20 -13.64 29.22
N GLU A 472 -16.35 -13.22 28.67
CA GLU A 472 -17.49 -14.10 28.35
C GLU A 472 -17.29 -14.92 27.05
N LYS A 473 -16.20 -14.71 26.31
CA LYS A 473 -15.93 -15.43 25.05
C LYS A 473 -14.98 -16.62 25.26
N THR A 474 -15.47 -17.79 24.83
CA THR A 474 -14.88 -19.15 24.69
C THR A 474 -13.35 -19.28 24.54
N GLU A 475 -12.80 -20.49 24.72
CA GLU A 475 -11.43 -20.96 24.38
C GLU A 475 -10.72 -20.19 23.23
N ARG A 476 -11.49 -19.84 22.20
CA ARG A 476 -11.06 -19.04 21.05
C ARG A 476 -10.42 -17.69 21.39
N HIS A 477 -10.88 -17.01 22.45
CA HIS A 477 -10.32 -15.71 22.85
C HIS A 477 -8.86 -15.82 23.30
N TYR A 478 -8.55 -16.79 24.18
CA TYR A 478 -7.19 -17.06 24.62
C TYR A 478 -6.29 -17.47 23.47
N GLN A 479 -6.78 -18.35 22.59
CA GLN A 479 -6.04 -18.76 21.39
C GLN A 479 -5.68 -17.57 20.50
N VAL A 480 -6.57 -16.58 20.36
CA VAL A 480 -6.29 -15.35 19.61
C VAL A 480 -5.24 -14.50 20.32
N VAL A 481 -5.31 -14.34 21.63
CA VAL A 481 -4.30 -13.58 22.41
C VAL A 481 -2.92 -14.22 22.31
N PHE A 482 -2.80 -15.52 22.55
CA PHE A 482 -1.54 -16.26 22.38
C PHE A 482 -0.99 -16.08 20.97
N TYR A 483 -1.85 -16.29 19.97
CA TYR A 483 -1.48 -16.11 18.58
C TYR A 483 -0.96 -14.71 18.28
N LEU A 484 -1.61 -13.66 18.80
CA LEU A 484 -1.17 -12.27 18.61
C LEU A 484 0.20 -12.02 19.26
N VAL A 485 0.41 -12.44 20.51
CA VAL A 485 1.68 -12.26 21.23
C VAL A 485 2.84 -12.91 20.48
N PHE A 486 2.73 -14.20 20.15
CA PHE A 486 3.81 -14.92 19.46
C PHE A 486 4.03 -14.42 18.03
N LYS A 487 2.98 -14.04 17.30
CA LYS A 487 3.15 -13.44 15.96
C LYS A 487 3.81 -12.06 16.03
N LEU A 488 3.49 -11.24 17.04
CA LEU A 488 4.16 -9.95 17.28
C LEU A 488 5.64 -10.15 17.67
N MET A 489 5.96 -11.17 18.47
CA MET A 489 7.36 -11.53 18.76
C MET A 489 8.13 -11.94 17.50
N GLY A 490 7.40 -12.43 16.49
CA GLY A 490 7.90 -12.70 15.14
C GLY A 490 8.57 -11.49 14.47
N GLN A 491 8.31 -10.27 14.93
CA GLN A 491 8.97 -9.05 14.46
C GLN A 491 10.46 -9.02 14.83
N PHE A 492 10.83 -9.64 15.95
CA PHE A 492 12.18 -9.56 16.53
C PHE A 492 12.88 -10.92 16.55
N THR A 493 12.12 -12.01 16.54
CA THR A 493 12.62 -13.39 16.63
C THR A 493 11.95 -14.27 15.59
N GLY A 494 12.51 -15.43 15.28
CA GLY A 494 11.87 -16.39 14.38
C GLY A 494 10.72 -17.13 15.07
N ALA A 495 9.64 -16.42 15.41
CA ALA A 495 8.46 -16.97 16.04
C ALA A 495 7.43 -17.43 14.99
N GLU A 496 7.13 -18.72 14.99
CA GLU A 496 6.15 -19.37 14.12
C GLU A 496 4.99 -19.90 14.97
N VAL A 497 3.77 -19.44 14.68
CA VAL A 497 2.53 -19.95 15.28
C VAL A 497 1.73 -20.65 14.19
N LEU A 498 1.29 -21.90 14.43
CA LEU A 498 0.59 -22.73 13.45
C LEU A 498 -0.67 -23.34 14.06
N SER A 499 -1.85 -23.10 13.46
CA SER A 499 -3.15 -23.42 14.10
C SER A 499 -3.83 -24.72 13.63
N ALA A 500 -3.12 -25.74 13.13
CA ALA A 500 -3.78 -26.99 12.73
C ALA A 500 -2.96 -28.29 12.91
N ARG A 501 -3.69 -29.30 13.44
CA ARG A 501 -3.37 -30.72 13.71
C ARG A 501 -2.03 -31.24 13.15
N GLY A 502 -1.11 -31.54 14.06
CA GLY A 502 0.12 -32.30 13.80
C GLY A 502 1.41 -31.48 13.85
N ARG A 503 1.37 -30.26 14.40
CA ARG A 503 2.52 -29.37 14.63
C ARG A 503 2.39 -28.71 16.00
N ALA A 504 3.51 -28.23 16.55
CA ALA A 504 3.55 -27.49 17.81
C ALA A 504 2.72 -26.20 17.74
N ASP A 505 2.19 -25.75 18.87
CA ASP A 505 1.36 -24.54 18.93
C ASP A 505 2.18 -23.28 18.61
N ALA A 506 3.41 -23.19 19.15
CA ALA A 506 4.35 -22.14 18.77
C ALA A 506 5.80 -22.64 18.80
N VAL A 507 6.61 -22.12 17.88
CA VAL A 507 8.07 -22.31 17.87
C VAL A 507 8.73 -20.94 17.89
N VAL A 508 9.60 -20.65 18.84
CA VAL A 508 10.34 -19.39 18.91
C VAL A 508 11.83 -19.64 18.75
N LYS A 509 12.41 -19.06 17.70
CA LYS A 509 13.83 -19.15 17.37
C LYS A 509 14.54 -17.86 17.78
N THR A 510 15.44 -17.94 18.75
CA THR A 510 16.33 -16.84 19.15
C THR A 510 17.75 -17.12 18.60
N PRO A 511 18.73 -16.22 18.82
CA PRO A 511 20.11 -16.48 18.41
C PRO A 511 20.74 -17.72 19.09
N LYS A 512 20.28 -18.10 20.29
CA LYS A 512 20.87 -19.20 21.08
C LYS A 512 19.94 -20.38 21.30
N TYR A 513 18.63 -20.15 21.34
CA TYR A 513 17.64 -21.15 21.74
C TYR A 513 16.58 -21.35 20.65
N ILE A 514 16.01 -22.55 20.61
CA ILE A 514 14.76 -22.85 19.91
C ILE A 514 13.77 -23.41 20.93
N TYR A 515 12.71 -22.65 21.18
CA TYR A 515 11.63 -23.05 22.07
C TYR A 515 10.50 -23.69 21.28
N VAL A 516 9.97 -24.80 21.75
CA VAL A 516 8.75 -25.43 21.24
C VAL A 516 7.70 -25.43 22.33
N PHE A 517 6.64 -24.65 22.14
CA PHE A 517 5.53 -24.50 23.08
C PHE A 517 4.34 -25.37 22.69
N GLU A 518 3.71 -25.97 23.69
CA GLU A 518 2.43 -26.66 23.58
C GLU A 518 1.54 -26.26 24.77
N PHE A 519 0.30 -25.87 24.48
CA PHE A 519 -0.67 -25.36 25.44
C PHE A 519 -1.84 -26.32 25.61
N LYS A 520 -2.32 -26.49 26.85
CA LYS A 520 -3.49 -27.31 27.16
C LYS A 520 -4.51 -26.53 27.97
N LEU A 521 -5.73 -26.37 27.43
CA LEU A 521 -6.84 -25.68 28.11
C LEU A 521 -7.56 -26.55 29.16
N ASN A 522 -7.61 -27.86 28.93
CA ASN A 522 -8.28 -28.82 29.82
C ASN A 522 -7.38 -30.04 30.05
N GLY A 523 -6.06 -29.82 30.15
CA GLY A 523 -5.05 -30.86 30.30
C GLY A 523 -3.81 -30.31 31.01
N THR A 524 -2.86 -31.18 31.35
CA THR A 524 -1.72 -30.81 32.20
C THR A 524 -0.48 -30.41 31.39
N ALA A 525 0.45 -29.70 32.04
CA ALA A 525 1.74 -29.36 31.45
C ALA A 525 2.54 -30.61 31.02
N GLU A 526 2.42 -31.72 31.76
CA GLU A 526 3.04 -33.01 31.41
C GLU A 526 2.47 -33.58 30.10
N GLN A 527 1.14 -33.49 29.91
CA GLN A 527 0.50 -33.94 28.66
C GLN A 527 0.95 -33.09 27.47
N ALA A 528 1.20 -31.80 27.68
CA ALA A 528 1.76 -30.91 26.65
C ALA A 528 3.17 -31.34 26.25
N LEU A 529 4.06 -31.57 27.24
CA LEU A 529 5.41 -32.07 26.97
C LEU A 529 5.41 -33.45 26.30
N GLN A 530 4.54 -34.35 26.74
CA GLN A 530 4.36 -35.67 26.13
C GLN A 530 3.96 -35.54 24.66
N GLN A 531 3.06 -34.61 24.32
CA GLN A 531 2.69 -34.39 22.93
C GLN A 531 3.87 -33.89 22.08
N ILE A 532 4.71 -32.99 22.62
CA ILE A 532 5.91 -32.51 21.92
C ILE A 532 6.84 -33.68 21.58
N ASP A 533 7.05 -34.59 22.54
CA ASP A 533 7.90 -35.76 22.37
C ASP A 533 7.29 -36.77 21.39
N GLU A 534 6.00 -37.13 21.56
CA GLU A 534 5.29 -38.12 20.72
C GLU A 534 5.19 -37.69 19.26
N LYS A 535 5.04 -36.39 19.02
CA LYS A 535 4.95 -35.83 17.66
C LYS A 535 6.31 -35.48 17.07
N GLY A 536 7.38 -35.57 17.85
CA GLY A 536 8.74 -35.32 17.40
C GLY A 536 8.96 -33.89 16.91
N TYR A 537 8.31 -32.90 17.52
CA TYR A 537 8.35 -31.50 17.05
C TYR A 537 9.76 -30.88 17.08
N LEU A 538 10.67 -31.45 17.86
CA LEU A 538 12.07 -31.03 17.94
C LEU A 538 12.97 -31.60 16.84
N ILE A 539 12.54 -32.67 16.14
CA ILE A 539 13.34 -33.37 15.12
C ILE A 539 13.88 -32.42 14.03
N PRO A 540 13.08 -31.48 13.46
CA PRO A 540 13.56 -30.57 12.41
C PRO A 540 14.72 -29.66 12.84
N TYR A 541 14.95 -29.51 14.15
CA TYR A 541 15.90 -28.55 14.71
C TYR A 541 17.15 -29.19 15.33
N GLN A 542 17.28 -30.52 15.29
CA GLN A 542 18.38 -31.24 15.95
C GLN A 542 19.77 -30.89 15.40
N VAL A 543 19.86 -30.48 14.13
CA VAL A 543 21.12 -30.12 13.46
C VAL A 543 21.33 -28.61 13.34
N ASP A 544 20.46 -27.82 13.96
CA ASP A 544 20.46 -26.36 13.85
C ASP A 544 21.60 -25.71 14.68
N GLY A 545 22.07 -26.39 15.74
CA GLY A 545 23.18 -25.96 16.59
C GLY A 545 22.78 -25.05 17.76
N ARG A 546 21.53 -24.57 17.79
CA ARG A 546 20.92 -23.88 18.94
C ARG A 546 20.44 -24.87 20.01
N GLU A 547 20.32 -24.39 21.24
CA GLU A 547 19.81 -25.18 22.37
C GLU A 547 18.29 -25.36 22.26
N LEU A 548 17.83 -26.61 22.33
CA LEU A 548 16.43 -26.96 22.16
C LEU A 548 15.71 -27.04 23.50
N VAL A 549 14.62 -26.27 23.65
CA VAL A 549 13.82 -26.21 24.88
C VAL A 549 12.37 -26.54 24.53
N LYS A 550 11.79 -27.55 25.21
CA LYS A 550 10.35 -27.85 25.10
C LYS A 550 9.63 -27.16 26.25
N VAL A 551 8.45 -26.62 26.02
CA VAL A 551 7.69 -25.89 27.04
C VAL A 551 6.24 -26.34 27.00
N GLY A 552 5.80 -27.02 28.06
CA GLY A 552 4.43 -27.46 28.25
C GLY A 552 3.70 -26.51 29.19
N VAL A 553 2.56 -25.96 28.76
CA VAL A 553 1.81 -24.95 29.52
C VAL A 553 0.38 -25.43 29.76
N GLU A 554 -0.04 -25.42 31.01
CA GLU A 554 -1.39 -25.71 31.47
C GLU A 554 -2.16 -24.40 31.67
N PHE A 555 -3.30 -24.27 31.01
CA PHE A 555 -4.21 -23.15 31.12
C PHE A 555 -5.49 -23.58 31.82
N SER A 556 -5.88 -22.87 32.87
CA SER A 556 -7.12 -23.14 33.59
C SER A 556 -8.27 -22.33 32.99
N ALA A 557 -9.27 -23.02 32.43
CA ALA A 557 -10.49 -22.37 31.95
C ALA A 557 -11.27 -21.68 33.08
N GLU A 558 -11.18 -22.19 34.32
CA GLU A 558 -11.82 -21.62 35.51
C GLU A 558 -11.12 -20.34 35.97
N LYS A 559 -9.78 -20.39 36.14
CA LYS A 559 -8.98 -19.21 36.55
C LYS A 559 -8.77 -18.23 35.41
N ARG A 560 -9.11 -18.63 34.17
CA ARG A 560 -8.93 -17.82 32.96
C ARG A 560 -7.49 -17.38 32.76
N ASN A 561 -6.54 -18.21 33.17
CA ASN A 561 -5.13 -17.90 33.17
C ASN A 561 -4.27 -19.17 33.11
N ILE A 562 -2.97 -19.00 32.84
CA ILE A 562 -1.95 -20.03 32.99
C ILE A 562 -1.92 -20.47 34.45
N ASP A 563 -2.02 -21.79 34.70
CA ASP A 563 -1.98 -22.34 36.05
C ASP A 563 -0.61 -22.92 36.38
N ARG A 564 0.01 -23.63 35.43
CA ARG A 564 1.29 -24.32 35.61
C ARG A 564 2.05 -24.47 34.30
N TRP A 565 3.37 -24.60 34.37
CA TRP A 565 4.22 -24.90 33.23
C TRP A 565 5.41 -25.80 33.60
N LEU A 566 5.99 -26.45 32.60
CA LEU A 566 7.18 -27.31 32.68
C LEU A 566 8.03 -27.12 31.41
N TYR A 567 9.35 -27.16 31.53
CA TYR A 567 10.26 -27.07 30.39
C TYR A 567 11.53 -27.91 30.53
#